data_AF-A0A1Y2QMK7-F1
#
_entry.id   AF-A0A1Y2QMK7-F1
#
_cell.length_a   1.000
_cell.length_b   1.000
_cell.length_c   1.000
_cell.angle_alpha   90.00
_cell.angle_beta   90.00
_cell.angle_gamma   90.00
#
_symmetry.space_group_name_H-M   'P 1'
#
loop_
_entity.id
_entity.type
_entity.pdbx_description
1 polymer ?
#
loop_
_entity_poly.entity_id
_entity_poly.type
_entity_poly.pdbx_seq_one_letter_code
_entity_poly.pdbx_strand_id
1 'polypeptide(L)'
;MKSYHFKNVGRQVFICIASGWILLSASGGSAQAQIFDSPPCAGDELAAANAALSQVGPVLDKAIAALKNPNVSDAAYMDVWLGIKSHPSPAADNVISILERSRAFVSGVNFRCAVKSTTLYARVRSTVPFTIDLHRGFFIALPHGYSSRPGILIHEMSHFLLTGGTADPSTRSLYGTEPARERASKDPAAAQRNAENIEYFVESIAL
;
A
#
# COMPACT_ATOMS: atom_id res chain seq x y z
N MET A 1 30.25 -18.50 -51.40
CA MET A 1 29.26 -19.30 -50.64
C MET A 1 28.15 -18.38 -50.17
N LYS A 2 26.91 -18.80 -50.44
CA LYS A 2 25.56 -18.29 -50.11
C LYS A 2 25.38 -16.94 -49.36
N SER A 3 24.56 -16.08 -49.99
CA SER A 3 23.83 -14.92 -49.45
C SER A 3 22.83 -15.29 -48.33
N TYR A 4 22.49 -14.36 -47.43
CA TYR A 4 21.26 -13.54 -47.43
C TYR A 4 21.23 -12.55 -46.24
N HIS A 5 20.77 -11.34 -46.52
CA HIS A 5 20.43 -10.28 -45.58
C HIS A 5 19.05 -10.52 -44.95
N PHE A 6 18.89 -10.18 -43.66
CA PHE A 6 17.61 -9.68 -43.12
C PHE A 6 17.85 -8.33 -42.45
N LYS A 7 17.34 -7.28 -43.11
CA LYS A 7 17.26 -5.92 -42.56
C LYS A 7 16.04 -5.85 -41.64
N ASN A 8 16.27 -5.30 -40.46
CA ASN A 8 15.24 -4.81 -39.56
C ASN A 8 14.51 -3.64 -40.26
N VAL A 9 13.18 -3.72 -40.44
CA VAL A 9 12.38 -2.58 -40.94
C VAL A 9 11.15 -2.42 -40.07
N GLY A 10 11.28 -1.50 -39.10
CA GLY A 10 10.13 -0.82 -38.52
C GLY A 10 9.43 0.02 -39.60
N ARG A 11 8.10 -0.05 -39.63
CA ARG A 11 7.24 0.54 -40.65
C ARG A 11 7.11 2.06 -40.40
N GLN A 12 7.60 2.89 -41.32
CA GLN A 12 7.41 4.35 -41.31
C GLN A 12 6.42 4.79 -42.41
N VAL A 13 5.59 5.79 -42.09
CA VAL A 13 4.71 6.50 -43.03
C VAL A 13 5.49 7.71 -43.56
N PHE A 14 5.42 7.96 -44.86
CA PHE A 14 6.09 9.09 -45.52
C PHE A 14 5.08 10.04 -46.16
N ILE A 15 5.32 11.34 -45.99
CA ILE A 15 4.75 12.41 -46.81
C ILE A 15 5.93 13.03 -47.57
N CYS A 16 5.82 13.10 -48.90
CA CYS A 16 6.74 13.91 -49.72
C CYS A 16 5.95 14.94 -50.52
N ILE A 17 6.25 16.21 -50.22
CA ILE A 17 6.16 17.34 -51.14
C ILE A 17 7.26 17.12 -52.19
N ALA A 18 6.99 17.55 -53.43
CA ALA A 18 7.76 17.25 -54.64
C ALA A 18 9.29 17.18 -54.44
N SER A 19 9.87 16.09 -54.95
CA SER A 19 11.31 15.87 -55.19
C SER A 19 12.16 15.43 -53.98
N GLY A 20 12.01 14.16 -53.57
CA GLY A 20 13.06 13.42 -52.88
C GLY A 20 12.76 13.05 -51.42
N TRP A 21 12.87 11.75 -51.12
CA TRP A 21 12.48 11.13 -49.86
C TRP A 21 13.44 11.46 -48.70
N ILE A 22 12.95 12.17 -47.68
CA ILE A 22 13.62 12.30 -46.38
C ILE A 22 12.93 11.34 -45.39
N LEU A 23 13.68 10.36 -44.89
CA LEU A 23 13.30 9.44 -43.81
C LEU A 23 13.27 10.20 -42.48
N LEU A 24 12.08 10.51 -41.97
CA LEU A 24 11.91 10.96 -40.58
C LEU A 24 11.63 9.74 -39.69
N SER A 25 12.68 9.14 -39.14
CA SER A 25 12.54 8.04 -38.19
C SER A 25 12.05 8.53 -36.83
N ALA A 26 10.75 8.37 -36.57
CA ALA A 26 10.21 8.32 -35.21
C ALA A 26 10.71 7.03 -34.54
N SER A 27 11.92 7.09 -33.97
CA SER A 27 12.49 6.02 -33.17
C SER A 27 11.77 5.97 -31.82
N GLY A 28 10.95 4.93 -31.67
CA GLY A 28 10.79 4.16 -30.44
C GLY A 28 10.83 4.94 -29.13
N GLY A 29 9.68 5.45 -28.71
CA GLY A 29 9.38 5.45 -27.29
C GLY A 29 9.32 4.00 -26.85
N SER A 30 10.42 3.48 -26.29
CA SER A 30 10.33 2.34 -25.39
C SER A 30 9.30 2.72 -24.34
N ALA A 31 8.11 2.13 -24.42
CA ALA A 31 7.15 2.19 -23.35
C ALA A 31 7.81 1.51 -22.16
N GLN A 32 8.50 2.30 -21.33
CA GLN A 32 8.72 1.95 -19.93
C GLN A 32 7.33 1.52 -19.44
N ALA A 33 7.23 0.26 -19.00
CA ALA A 33 6.02 -0.27 -18.40
C ALA A 33 5.42 0.80 -17.46
N GLN A 34 4.16 1.18 -17.68
CA GLN A 34 3.46 2.09 -16.78
C GLN A 34 3.31 1.33 -15.46
N ILE A 35 4.28 1.55 -14.57
CA ILE A 35 4.43 0.86 -13.29
C ILE A 35 3.22 1.17 -12.37
N PHE A 36 2.41 2.19 -12.68
CA PHE A 36 1.05 2.38 -12.18
C PHE A 36 0.21 3.06 -13.28
N ASP A 37 -0.93 2.47 -13.66
CA ASP A 37 -1.81 3.00 -14.72
C ASP A 37 -2.56 4.29 -14.32
N SER A 38 -2.53 4.63 -13.03
CA SER A 38 -3.31 5.72 -12.44
C SER A 38 -2.50 7.03 -12.44
N PRO A 39 -3.06 8.21 -12.72
CA PRO A 39 -2.31 9.48 -12.62
C PRO A 39 -1.93 9.79 -11.16
N PRO A 40 -0.93 10.66 -10.91
CA PRO A 40 -0.72 11.23 -9.59
C PRO A 40 -2.01 11.91 -9.09
N CYS A 41 -2.28 11.81 -7.79
CA CYS A 41 -3.40 12.52 -7.19
C CYS A 41 -3.23 14.04 -7.32
N ALA A 42 -4.33 14.77 -7.46
CA ALA A 42 -4.35 16.23 -7.52
C ALA A 42 -5.62 16.79 -6.86
N GLY A 43 -5.64 18.11 -6.62
CA GLY A 43 -6.81 18.80 -6.07
C GLY A 43 -7.31 18.20 -4.75
N ASP A 44 -8.62 18.02 -4.64
CA ASP A 44 -9.29 17.52 -3.43
C ASP A 44 -8.87 16.10 -3.04
N GLU A 45 -8.53 15.26 -4.01
CA GLU A 45 -8.07 13.90 -3.75
C GLU A 45 -6.71 13.89 -3.05
N LEU A 46 -5.78 14.72 -3.54
CA LEU A 46 -4.48 14.89 -2.91
C LEU A 46 -4.61 15.53 -1.52
N ALA A 47 -5.51 16.51 -1.38
CA ALA A 47 -5.78 17.13 -0.09
C ALA A 47 -6.32 16.12 0.94
N ALA A 48 -7.29 15.28 0.55
CA ALA A 48 -7.84 14.23 1.40
C ALA A 48 -6.79 13.17 1.79
N ALA A 49 -5.93 12.77 0.84
CA ALA A 49 -4.83 11.85 1.08
C ALA A 49 -3.80 12.41 2.07
N ASN A 50 -3.39 13.67 1.90
CA ASN A 50 -2.46 14.35 2.80
C ASN A 50 -3.05 14.58 4.20
N ALA A 51 -4.35 14.85 4.30
CA ALA A 51 -5.05 14.95 5.59
C ALA A 51 -5.12 13.63 6.36
N ALA A 52 -5.13 12.50 5.66
CA ALA A 52 -5.00 11.18 6.28
C ALA A 52 -3.54 10.89 6.66
N LEU A 53 -2.59 11.17 5.76
CA LEU A 53 -1.16 10.92 5.96
C LEU A 53 -0.61 11.70 7.17
N SER A 54 -1.10 12.92 7.43
CA SER A 54 -0.68 13.72 8.59
C SER A 54 -1.00 13.07 9.94
N GLN A 55 -1.98 12.16 9.98
CA GLN A 55 -2.35 11.42 11.19
C GLN A 55 -1.52 10.14 11.38
N VAL A 56 -1.02 9.55 10.29
CA VAL A 56 -0.32 8.25 10.30
C VAL A 56 0.88 8.26 11.23
N GLY A 57 1.72 9.30 11.18
CA GLY A 57 2.91 9.40 12.03
C GLY A 57 2.58 9.32 13.53
N PRO A 58 1.79 10.27 14.07
CA PRO A 58 1.38 10.25 15.48
C PRO A 58 0.64 8.98 15.92
N VAL A 59 -0.18 8.40 15.04
CA VAL A 59 -0.92 7.16 15.32
C VAL A 59 0.02 5.96 15.45
N LEU A 60 0.98 5.82 14.52
CA LEU A 60 2.02 4.80 14.61
C LEU A 60 2.87 4.96 15.88
N ASP A 61 3.24 6.19 16.24
CA ASP A 61 4.03 6.46 17.45
C ASP A 61 3.31 5.97 18.72
N LYS A 62 1.98 6.18 18.81
CA LYS A 62 1.14 5.67 19.91
C LYS A 62 1.06 4.14 19.91
N ALA A 63 0.82 3.52 18.75
CA ALA A 63 0.74 2.07 18.64
C ALA A 63 2.07 1.38 18.97
N ILE A 64 3.21 1.95 18.57
CA ILE A 64 4.54 1.47 18.95
C ILE A 64 4.73 1.57 20.47
N ALA A 65 4.31 2.68 21.09
CA ALA A 65 4.40 2.85 22.53
C ALA A 65 3.52 1.84 23.29
N ALA A 66 2.29 1.61 22.82
CA ALA A 66 1.37 0.62 23.37
C ALA A 66 1.93 -0.80 23.26
N LEU A 67 2.57 -1.14 22.13
CA LEU A 67 3.25 -2.43 21.97
C LEU A 67 4.46 -2.57 22.89
N LYS A 68 5.17 -1.49 23.25
CA LYS A 68 6.36 -1.52 24.12
C LYS A 68 6.03 -1.50 25.61
N ASN A 69 4.93 -0.89 26.02
CA ASN A 69 4.53 -0.74 27.42
C ASN A 69 2.99 -0.67 27.50
N PRO A 70 2.29 -1.81 27.30
CA PRO A 70 0.83 -1.79 27.22
C PRO A 70 0.19 -1.49 28.58
N ASN A 71 -0.82 -0.61 28.57
CA ASN A 71 -1.82 -0.60 29.64
C ASN A 71 -2.81 -1.78 29.47
N VAL A 72 -3.79 -1.90 30.38
CA VAL A 72 -4.77 -3.00 30.35
C VAL A 72 -5.58 -3.03 29.04
N SER A 73 -6.01 -1.88 28.53
CA SER A 73 -6.75 -1.78 27.26
C SER A 73 -5.86 -2.10 26.08
N ASP A 74 -4.63 -1.60 26.05
CA ASP A 74 -3.66 -1.88 24.99
C ASP A 74 -3.40 -3.40 24.90
N ALA A 75 -3.19 -4.05 26.05
CA ALA A 75 -3.00 -5.50 26.12
C ALA A 75 -4.23 -6.26 25.61
N ALA A 76 -5.44 -5.78 25.87
CA ALA A 76 -6.66 -6.36 25.33
C ALA A 76 -6.72 -6.23 23.79
N TYR A 77 -6.34 -5.07 23.23
CA TYR A 77 -6.28 -4.88 21.78
C TYR A 77 -5.17 -5.71 21.11
N MET A 78 -4.04 -5.88 21.79
CA MET A 78 -2.96 -6.77 21.34
C MET A 78 -3.43 -8.23 21.24
N ASP A 79 -4.21 -8.72 22.21
CA ASP A 79 -4.78 -10.07 22.13
C ASP A 79 -5.82 -10.17 21.01
N VAL A 80 -6.78 -9.23 20.96
CA VAL A 80 -7.89 -9.25 20.00
C VAL A 80 -7.42 -9.21 18.55
N TRP A 81 -6.40 -8.40 18.24
CA TRP A 81 -5.99 -8.16 16.84
C TRP A 81 -4.72 -8.88 16.43
N LEU A 82 -3.83 -9.23 17.37
CA LEU A 82 -2.53 -9.81 17.07
C LEU A 82 -2.32 -11.17 17.74
N GLY A 83 -3.23 -11.58 18.64
CA GLY A 83 -3.09 -12.79 19.46
C GLY A 83 -1.92 -12.73 20.44
N ILE A 84 -1.44 -11.52 20.78
CA ILE A 84 -0.31 -11.31 21.68
C ILE A 84 -0.83 -11.20 23.11
N LYS A 85 -0.59 -12.25 23.91
CA LYS A 85 -1.08 -12.38 25.29
C LYS A 85 -0.06 -12.01 26.35
N SER A 86 1.19 -11.80 25.95
CA SER A 86 2.29 -11.46 26.84
C SER A 86 3.20 -10.42 26.20
N HIS A 87 3.67 -9.51 27.05
CA HIS A 87 4.61 -8.46 26.70
C HIS A 87 5.65 -8.32 27.83
N PRO A 88 6.95 -8.21 27.53
CA PRO A 88 7.57 -8.23 26.20
C PRO A 88 7.50 -9.61 25.53
N SER A 89 7.48 -9.65 24.20
CA SER A 89 7.51 -10.89 23.43
C SER A 89 8.07 -10.68 22.02
N PRO A 90 8.69 -11.71 21.41
CA PRO A 90 9.16 -11.63 20.02
C PRO A 90 8.04 -11.30 19.01
N ALA A 91 6.80 -11.68 19.33
CA ALA A 91 5.62 -11.34 18.56
C ALA A 91 5.36 -9.82 18.55
N ALA A 92 5.43 -9.18 19.72
CA ALA A 92 5.33 -7.73 19.83
C ALA A 92 6.50 -7.03 19.11
N ASP A 93 7.73 -7.54 19.28
CA ASP A 93 8.92 -6.98 18.62
C ASP A 93 8.80 -7.02 17.08
N ASN A 94 8.24 -8.10 16.52
CA ASN A 94 7.99 -8.20 15.08
C ASN A 94 7.04 -7.10 14.59
N VAL A 95 5.92 -6.87 15.30
CA VAL A 95 4.94 -5.85 14.91
C VAL A 95 5.52 -4.45 15.12
N ILE A 96 6.24 -4.19 16.23
CA ILE A 96 6.97 -2.93 16.47
C ILE A 96 7.89 -2.63 15.28
N SER A 97 8.63 -3.62 14.80
CA SER A 97 9.55 -3.47 13.68
C SER A 97 8.85 -3.08 12.38
N ILE A 98 7.65 -3.62 12.13
CA ILE A 98 6.82 -3.23 10.97
C ILE A 98 6.36 -1.78 11.12
N LEU A 99 5.84 -1.40 12.29
CA LEU A 99 5.33 -0.05 12.54
C LEU A 99 6.45 1.00 12.49
N GLU A 100 7.62 0.73 13.08
CA GLU A 100 8.77 1.63 13.06
C GLU A 100 9.29 1.87 11.63
N ARG A 101 9.36 0.82 10.80
CA ARG A 101 9.75 0.98 9.39
C ARG A 101 8.70 1.74 8.60
N SER A 102 7.40 1.42 8.75
CA SER A 102 6.33 2.21 8.14
C SER A 102 6.42 3.69 8.55
N ARG A 103 6.65 3.94 9.85
CA ARG A 103 6.78 5.28 10.42
C ARG A 103 7.93 6.09 9.80
N ALA A 104 9.04 5.44 9.49
CA ALA A 104 10.22 6.08 8.87
C ALA A 104 9.97 6.59 7.44
N PHE A 105 8.97 6.03 6.74
CA PHE A 105 8.70 6.35 5.33
C PHE A 105 7.45 7.20 5.11
N VAL A 106 6.73 7.61 6.16
CA VAL A 106 5.51 8.44 6.07
C VAL A 106 5.73 9.68 5.18
N SER A 107 6.85 10.40 5.34
CA SER A 107 7.12 11.61 4.56
C SER A 107 7.51 11.35 3.09
N GLY A 108 7.76 10.11 2.71
CA GLY A 108 8.15 9.70 1.35
C GLY A 108 7.03 9.08 0.54
N VAL A 109 5.80 9.01 1.08
CA VAL A 109 4.66 8.40 0.40
C VAL A 109 4.22 9.24 -0.80
N ASN A 110 4.00 8.58 -1.94
CA ASN A 110 3.46 9.18 -3.15
C ASN A 110 2.07 8.59 -3.44
N PHE A 111 1.10 9.45 -3.74
CA PHE A 111 -0.27 9.02 -4.03
C PHE A 111 -0.59 9.07 -5.52
N ARG A 112 -1.21 8.01 -6.02
CA ARG A 112 -1.78 7.95 -7.36
C ARG A 112 -3.26 7.63 -7.25
N CYS A 113 -4.08 8.28 -8.08
CA CYS A 113 -5.53 8.28 -7.90
C CYS A 113 -6.20 7.48 -9.02
N ALA A 114 -6.77 6.34 -8.63
CA ALA A 114 -7.30 5.28 -9.47
C ALA A 114 -8.82 5.14 -9.29
N VAL A 115 -9.52 6.28 -9.32
CA VAL A 115 -10.92 6.47 -8.87
C VAL A 115 -11.97 5.57 -9.55
N LYS A 116 -11.59 4.86 -10.61
CA LYS A 116 -12.48 3.99 -11.39
C LYS A 116 -12.94 2.75 -10.62
N SER A 117 -12.16 2.23 -9.67
CA SER A 117 -12.59 1.07 -8.87
C SER A 117 -13.48 1.52 -7.72
N THR A 118 -14.72 1.02 -7.69
CA THR A 118 -15.71 1.33 -6.65
C THR A 118 -15.64 0.41 -5.45
N THR A 119 -14.90 -0.70 -5.53
CA THR A 119 -14.87 -1.75 -4.50
C THR A 119 -13.54 -1.86 -3.76
N LEU A 120 -12.51 -1.12 -4.17
CA LEU A 120 -11.20 -1.13 -3.52
C LEU A 120 -11.00 0.16 -2.71
N TYR A 121 -10.30 0.04 -1.59
CA TYR A 121 -9.85 1.19 -0.80
C TYR A 121 -8.57 1.76 -1.39
N ALA A 122 -7.51 0.96 -1.40
CA ALA A 122 -6.23 1.28 -1.99
C ALA A 122 -5.54 -0.01 -2.48
N ARG A 123 -4.35 0.13 -3.06
CA ARG A 123 -3.44 -0.98 -3.34
C ARG A 123 -2.01 -0.48 -3.45
N VAL A 124 -1.06 -1.37 -3.20
CA VAL A 124 0.36 -1.17 -3.52
C VAL A 124 0.94 -2.32 -4.33
N ARG A 125 2.14 -2.11 -4.88
CA ARG A 125 3.03 -3.20 -5.26
C ARG A 125 4.13 -3.26 -4.22
N SER A 126 4.25 -4.40 -3.52
CA SER A 126 5.17 -4.58 -2.39
C SER A 126 6.64 -4.30 -2.73
N THR A 127 7.03 -4.49 -4.00
CA THR A 127 8.38 -4.24 -4.53
C THR A 127 8.62 -2.82 -5.04
N VAL A 128 7.59 -1.94 -5.03
CA VAL A 128 7.70 -0.55 -5.50
C VAL A 128 7.29 0.42 -4.38
N PRO A 129 8.11 0.53 -3.33
CA PRO A 129 7.91 1.51 -2.27
C PRO A 129 8.16 2.95 -2.79
N PHE A 130 7.50 4.00 -2.32
CA PHE A 130 6.34 4.09 -1.40
C PHE A 130 5.15 4.69 -2.14
N THR A 131 4.74 4.08 -3.25
CA THR A 131 3.61 4.57 -4.06
C THR A 131 2.34 3.80 -3.71
N ILE A 132 1.28 4.52 -3.36
CA ILE A 132 -0.03 3.98 -3.02
C ILE A 132 -1.06 4.43 -4.07
N ASP A 133 -1.74 3.47 -4.69
CA ASP A 133 -2.87 3.72 -5.58
C ASP A 133 -4.15 3.83 -4.73
N LEU A 134 -4.72 5.03 -4.61
CA LEU A 134 -5.95 5.29 -3.89
C LEU A 134 -7.16 5.11 -4.81
N HIS A 135 -8.15 4.35 -4.35
CA HIS A 135 -9.39 4.04 -5.07
C HIS A 135 -10.60 4.68 -4.37
N ARG A 136 -11.80 4.53 -4.94
CA ARG A 136 -13.01 5.20 -4.43
C ARG A 136 -13.31 4.86 -2.97
N GLY A 137 -13.01 3.63 -2.53
CA GLY A 137 -13.20 3.20 -1.14
C GLY A 137 -12.47 4.11 -0.15
N PHE A 138 -11.23 4.51 -0.46
CA PHE A 138 -10.45 5.40 0.42
C PHE A 138 -11.15 6.75 0.60
N PHE A 139 -11.67 7.35 -0.46
CA PHE A 139 -12.28 8.68 -0.38
C PHE A 139 -13.63 8.71 0.34
N ILE A 140 -14.33 7.57 0.42
CA ILE A 140 -15.58 7.45 1.18
C ILE A 140 -15.37 6.90 2.60
N ALA A 141 -14.17 6.41 2.92
CA ALA A 141 -13.84 5.97 4.26
C ALA A 141 -13.87 7.14 5.26
N LEU A 142 -14.29 6.81 6.48
CA LEU A 142 -14.30 7.76 7.59
C LEU A 142 -12.86 8.13 7.98
N PRO A 143 -12.64 9.30 8.60
CA PRO A 143 -11.32 9.68 9.09
C PRO A 143 -10.86 8.88 10.33
N HIS A 144 -11.78 8.16 10.97
CA HIS A 144 -11.64 7.51 12.28
C HIS A 144 -12.49 6.23 12.34
N GLY A 145 -12.25 5.38 13.33
CA GLY A 145 -12.85 4.04 13.46
C GLY A 145 -12.22 3.01 12.53
N TYR A 146 -12.86 1.85 12.39
CA TYR A 146 -12.31 0.76 11.58
C TYR A 146 -12.37 1.02 10.08
N SER A 147 -11.30 0.63 9.36
CA SER A 147 -11.14 0.90 7.93
C SER A 147 -11.17 2.39 7.61
N SER A 148 -10.58 3.19 8.51
CA SER A 148 -10.44 4.62 8.37
C SER A 148 -9.41 4.97 7.29
N ARG A 149 -9.47 6.19 6.76
CA ARG A 149 -8.45 6.68 5.82
C ARG A 149 -7.01 6.53 6.35
N PRO A 150 -6.64 6.97 7.56
CA PRO A 150 -5.30 6.73 8.08
C PRO A 150 -5.00 5.23 8.30
N GLY A 151 -5.97 4.43 8.74
CA GLY A 151 -5.84 2.97 8.86
C GLY A 151 -5.50 2.29 7.54
N ILE A 152 -6.22 2.63 6.47
CA ILE A 152 -5.98 2.13 5.11
C ILE A 152 -4.55 2.48 4.65
N LEU A 153 -4.05 3.69 4.96
CA LEU A 153 -2.66 4.02 4.62
C LEU A 153 -1.66 3.14 5.38
N ILE A 154 -1.91 2.85 6.65
CA ILE A 154 -1.07 1.97 7.47
C ILE A 154 -1.09 0.53 6.93
N HIS A 155 -2.27 0.02 6.55
CA HIS A 155 -2.45 -1.28 5.88
C HIS A 155 -1.53 -1.37 4.66
N GLU A 156 -1.68 -0.44 3.72
CA GLU A 156 -0.93 -0.41 2.48
C GLU A 156 0.58 -0.20 2.70
N MET A 157 0.96 0.66 3.64
CA MET A 157 2.37 0.87 3.99
C MET A 157 3.03 -0.38 4.54
N SER A 158 2.29 -1.24 5.25
CA SER A 158 2.82 -2.49 5.82
C SER A 158 3.16 -3.56 4.75
N HIS A 159 2.53 -3.49 3.57
CA HIS A 159 2.75 -4.43 2.47
C HIS A 159 4.11 -4.27 1.78
N PHE A 160 4.76 -3.10 1.89
CA PHE A 160 6.07 -2.91 1.25
C PHE A 160 7.11 -3.87 1.85
N LEU A 161 7.95 -4.47 1.00
CA LEU A 161 9.01 -5.38 1.48
C LEU A 161 10.00 -4.68 2.42
N LEU A 162 10.16 -3.36 2.27
CA LEU A 162 11.02 -2.54 3.13
C LEU A 162 10.41 -2.25 4.51
N THR A 163 9.11 -2.49 4.73
CA THR A 163 8.43 -2.21 6.00
C THR A 163 8.04 -3.49 6.72
N GLY A 164 7.49 -4.48 6.02
CA GLY A 164 7.09 -5.73 6.66
C GLY A 164 6.75 -6.84 5.66
N GLY A 165 6.40 -6.49 4.43
CA GLY A 165 5.93 -7.46 3.45
C GLY A 165 4.72 -8.23 3.96
N THR A 166 3.82 -7.54 4.67
CA THR A 166 2.60 -8.16 5.20
C THR A 166 1.75 -8.70 4.05
N ALA A 167 0.93 -9.69 4.35
CA ALA A 167 0.10 -10.36 3.36
C ALA A 167 -1.38 -10.09 3.61
N ASP A 168 -2.13 -10.03 2.51
CA ASP A 168 -3.58 -10.06 2.55
C ASP A 168 -4.12 -11.48 2.30
N PRO A 169 -5.35 -11.76 2.76
CA PRO A 169 -6.02 -13.01 2.45
C PRO A 169 -6.28 -13.14 0.94
N SER A 170 -6.20 -14.37 0.43
CA SER A 170 -6.44 -14.66 -0.99
C SER A 170 -7.90 -14.49 -1.42
N THR A 171 -8.84 -14.43 -0.48
CA THR A 171 -10.28 -14.30 -0.74
C THR A 171 -10.88 -13.13 0.02
N ARG A 172 -11.72 -12.35 -0.67
CA ARG A 172 -12.34 -11.13 -0.12
C ARG A 172 -13.24 -11.38 1.10
N SER A 173 -13.77 -12.59 1.25
CA SER A 173 -14.59 -12.98 2.42
C SER A 173 -13.80 -13.07 3.73
N LEU A 174 -12.46 -13.08 3.66
CA LEU A 174 -11.56 -13.14 4.82
C LEU A 174 -11.01 -11.78 5.23
N TYR A 175 -11.58 -10.71 4.68
CA TYR A 175 -11.32 -9.31 5.03
C TYR A 175 -12.42 -8.81 5.96
N GLY A 176 -12.10 -7.80 6.76
CA GLY A 176 -12.98 -7.24 7.77
C GLY A 176 -12.62 -7.67 9.19
N THR A 177 -13.18 -6.93 10.15
CA THR A 177 -12.86 -7.09 11.57
C THR A 177 -13.15 -8.48 12.14
N GLU A 178 -14.19 -9.16 11.68
CA GLU A 178 -14.53 -10.51 12.16
C GLU A 178 -13.51 -11.57 11.70
N PRO A 179 -13.20 -11.72 10.41
CA PRO A 179 -12.12 -12.59 9.96
C PRO A 179 -10.74 -12.25 10.56
N ALA A 180 -10.44 -10.96 10.78
CA ALA A 180 -9.19 -10.55 11.41
C ALA A 180 -9.09 -11.03 12.87
N ARG A 181 -10.15 -10.88 13.68
CA ARG A 181 -10.19 -11.44 15.05
C ARG A 181 -10.10 -12.96 15.06
N GLU A 182 -10.79 -13.62 14.14
CA GLU A 182 -10.71 -15.07 13.99
C GLU A 182 -9.27 -15.51 13.66
N ARG A 183 -8.59 -14.80 12.76
CA ARG A 183 -7.18 -15.03 12.44
C ARG A 183 -6.29 -14.87 13.65
N ALA A 184 -6.45 -13.78 14.42
CA ALA A 184 -5.68 -13.56 15.65
C ALA A 184 -5.88 -14.67 16.67
N SER A 185 -7.11 -15.19 16.81
CA SER A 185 -7.40 -16.28 17.72
C SER A 185 -6.89 -17.64 17.25
N LYS A 186 -6.91 -17.93 15.95
CA LYS A 186 -6.57 -19.26 15.40
C LYS A 186 -5.12 -19.40 15.00
N ASP A 187 -4.54 -18.33 14.44
CA ASP A 187 -3.16 -18.26 13.99
C ASP A 187 -2.57 -16.86 14.28
N PRO A 188 -2.16 -16.61 15.54
CA PRO A 188 -1.53 -15.34 15.94
C PRO A 188 -0.34 -14.96 15.05
N ALA A 189 0.46 -15.94 14.61
CA ALA A 189 1.62 -15.69 13.79
C ALA A 189 1.24 -15.16 12.40
N ALA A 190 0.12 -15.65 11.83
CA ALA A 190 -0.44 -15.08 10.62
C ALA A 190 -1.04 -13.67 10.86
N ALA A 191 -1.72 -13.45 11.98
CA ALA A 191 -2.28 -12.13 12.31
C ALA A 191 -1.19 -11.05 12.44
N GLN A 192 -0.05 -11.37 13.06
CA GLN A 192 1.10 -10.47 13.20
C GLN A 192 1.79 -10.12 11.86
N ARG A 193 1.45 -10.82 10.77
CA ARG A 193 1.94 -10.56 9.41
C ARG A 193 0.82 -10.21 8.43
N ASN A 194 -0.39 -9.96 8.91
CA ASN A 194 -1.51 -9.53 8.10
C ASN A 194 -1.70 -8.02 8.23
N ALA A 195 -1.82 -7.34 7.08
CA ALA A 195 -1.94 -5.89 7.04
C ALA A 195 -3.20 -5.38 7.78
N GLU A 196 -4.31 -6.09 7.61
CA GLU A 196 -5.60 -5.71 8.20
C GLU A 196 -5.63 -5.90 9.72
N ASN A 197 -5.05 -6.98 10.24
CA ASN A 197 -4.85 -7.18 11.67
C ASN A 197 -4.01 -6.06 12.30
N ILE A 198 -2.97 -5.60 11.59
CA ILE A 198 -2.14 -4.47 12.03
C ILE A 198 -2.91 -3.16 11.95
N GLU A 199 -3.67 -2.91 10.89
CA GLU A 199 -4.57 -1.75 10.75
C GLU A 199 -5.53 -1.67 11.94
N TYR A 200 -6.30 -2.72 12.22
CA TYR A 200 -7.31 -2.70 13.28
C TYR A 200 -6.70 -2.59 14.69
N PHE A 201 -5.50 -3.17 14.89
CA PHE A 201 -4.76 -2.93 16.12
C PHE A 201 -4.44 -1.44 16.28
N VAL A 202 -3.81 -0.84 15.27
CA VAL A 202 -3.40 0.56 15.31
C VAL A 202 -4.59 1.51 15.45
N GLU A 203 -5.69 1.22 14.75
CA GLU A 203 -6.93 1.98 14.87
C GLU A 203 -7.48 1.93 16.29
N SER A 204 -7.52 0.75 16.92
CA SER A 204 -8.00 0.60 18.30
C SER A 204 -7.19 1.39 19.33
N ILE A 205 -5.93 1.70 19.05
CA ILE A 205 -5.08 2.49 19.94
C ILE A 205 -5.36 4.00 19.82
N ALA A 206 -5.70 4.51 18.64
CA ALA A 206 -5.58 5.95 18.39
C ALA A 206 -6.52 6.56 17.34
N LEU A 207 -7.47 5.82 16.77
CA LEU A 207 -8.41 6.28 15.71
C LEU A 207 -9.85 5.85 15.98
#